data_AF-A0A3D3JSQ3-F1
#
_entry.id   AF-A0A3D3JSQ3-F1
#
_cell.length_a   1.000
_cell.length_b   1.000
_cell.length_c   1.000
_cell.angle_alpha   90.00
_cell.angle_beta   90.00
_cell.angle_gamma   90.00
#
_symmetry.space_group_name_H-M   'P 1'
#
loop_
_entity.id
_entity.type
_entity.pdbx_description
1 polymer ?
#
loop_
_entity_poly.entity_id
_entity_poly.type
_entity_poly.pdbx_seq_one_letter_code
_entity_poly.pdbx_strand_id
1 'polypeptide(L)'
;MKNDTDNRSHTDHSLDQIAELVQRNRKLWKQLIVVESLSLALAAVLGYFLLVVLLDNLLILPVAGRLIAACGLLVCIAMLGMGVARRWRRLHLSEDEIALAIEQSSPDGVQNRLINALQIGRDTDCTDNSFGKLVVRDNWEELQAIKLAHAHAMRPAIIRISAAVAILLIGIVFWSIRPGGFATAAKRILMPFAVIDPRYETVLVVKPGDIEAAEQLTITIGIHGKQPEHLTILRNVAGKRIAEKLPLEADQATAEFTFPSIHRSFDYAVQGGDYTSRFFRATVPQPGKLKGLQAVYHFPDYTGLPDKAVDSKSGSLSALRGTRADLTFTFDQKTPAASLYVTAGNDPEKRLTLTRKSSTVFTGEITFDSTMTCHVDTERKGHPPTTGATLVWRALPDKAPKLELTGLERQTEAEVDVALPLSVLATDDYGLKTVGLFRRRATLSADALEGEDEWKPLQTWEPQQTRSLHEDVTLSMLRLGAAEG
;
A
#
# COMPACT_ATOMS: atom_id res chain seq x y z
N MET A 1 -95.45 -38.15 -13.17
CA MET A 1 -94.67 -36.96 -13.60
C MET A 1 -94.42 -35.92 -12.50
N LYS A 2 -95.22 -35.80 -11.43
CA LYS A 2 -94.96 -34.81 -10.36
C LYS A 2 -93.88 -35.25 -9.33
N ASN A 3 -93.68 -36.56 -9.14
CA ASN A 3 -92.63 -37.09 -8.23
C ASN A 3 -91.22 -37.08 -8.83
N ASP A 4 -91.06 -37.12 -10.16
CA ASP A 4 -89.73 -37.14 -10.80
C ASP A 4 -89.04 -35.77 -10.79
N THR A 5 -89.82 -34.69 -10.88
CA THR A 5 -89.29 -33.31 -10.83
C THR A 5 -88.82 -32.94 -9.43
N ASP A 6 -89.53 -33.40 -8.38
CA ASP A 6 -89.20 -33.12 -6.98
C ASP A 6 -87.95 -33.92 -6.52
N ASN A 7 -87.80 -35.15 -7.01
CA ASN A 7 -86.65 -36.01 -6.72
C ASN A 7 -85.37 -35.55 -7.47
N ARG A 8 -85.51 -34.93 -8.65
CA ARG A 8 -84.39 -34.29 -9.35
C ARG A 8 -83.85 -33.09 -8.57
N SER A 9 -84.72 -32.17 -8.12
CA SER A 9 -84.27 -30.98 -7.37
C SER A 9 -83.57 -31.30 -6.05
N HIS A 10 -83.99 -32.37 -5.35
CA HIS A 10 -83.35 -32.78 -4.09
C HIS A 10 -81.98 -33.43 -4.28
N THR A 11 -81.80 -34.19 -5.36
CA THR A 11 -80.51 -34.86 -5.65
C THR A 11 -79.46 -33.85 -6.11
N ASP A 12 -79.85 -32.92 -6.98
CA ASP A 12 -78.95 -31.84 -7.46
C ASP A 12 -78.55 -30.93 -6.29
N HIS A 13 -79.48 -30.61 -5.38
CA HIS A 13 -79.16 -29.81 -4.20
C HIS A 13 -78.20 -30.51 -3.22
N SER A 14 -78.28 -31.84 -3.12
CA SER A 14 -77.38 -32.64 -2.27
C SER A 14 -75.96 -32.70 -2.83
N LEU A 15 -75.83 -32.82 -4.16
CA LEU A 15 -74.54 -32.78 -4.86
C LEU A 15 -73.86 -31.41 -4.76
N ASP A 16 -74.62 -30.33 -4.89
CA ASP A 16 -74.11 -28.96 -4.70
C ASP A 16 -73.59 -28.74 -3.27
N GLN A 17 -74.28 -29.26 -2.26
CA GLN A 17 -73.83 -29.18 -0.86
C GLN A 17 -72.56 -29.99 -0.59
N ILE A 18 -72.42 -31.17 -1.19
CA ILE A 18 -71.18 -31.98 -1.12
C ILE A 18 -70.03 -31.22 -1.80
N ALA A 19 -70.26 -30.69 -3.00
CA ALA A 19 -69.26 -29.92 -3.75
C ALA A 19 -68.83 -28.66 -2.98
N GLU A 20 -69.76 -27.94 -2.35
CA GLU A 20 -69.46 -26.77 -1.53
C GLU A 20 -68.64 -27.14 -0.27
N LEU A 21 -68.96 -28.26 0.40
CA LEU A 21 -68.19 -28.76 1.54
C LEU A 21 -66.76 -29.17 1.13
N VAL A 22 -66.59 -29.86 0.00
CA VAL A 22 -65.28 -30.24 -0.55
C VAL A 22 -64.48 -29.01 -0.94
N GLN A 23 -65.09 -28.01 -1.58
CA GLN A 23 -64.43 -26.75 -1.95
C GLN A 23 -64.06 -25.90 -0.73
N ARG A 24 -64.90 -25.84 0.30
CA ARG A 24 -64.61 -25.12 1.55
C ARG A 24 -63.45 -25.77 2.30
N ASN A 25 -63.43 -27.10 2.39
CA ASN A 25 -62.32 -27.84 2.98
C ASN A 25 -61.04 -27.73 2.12
N ARG A 26 -61.14 -27.73 0.79
CA ARG A 26 -60.01 -27.48 -0.13
C ARG A 26 -59.28 -26.18 0.20
N LYS A 27 -60.03 -25.10 0.45
CA LYS A 27 -59.45 -23.80 0.81
C LYS A 27 -58.73 -23.86 2.16
N LEU A 28 -59.34 -24.48 3.17
CA LEU A 28 -58.76 -24.62 4.50
C LEU A 28 -57.49 -25.49 4.50
N TRP A 29 -57.49 -26.62 3.79
CA TRP A 29 -56.32 -27.50 3.66
C TRP A 29 -55.18 -26.82 2.90
N LYS A 30 -55.48 -26.10 1.81
CA LYS A 30 -54.48 -25.29 1.09
C LYS A 30 -53.89 -24.22 2.01
N GLN A 31 -54.71 -23.51 2.78
CA GLN A 31 -54.24 -22.51 3.75
C GLN A 31 -53.35 -23.14 4.82
N LEU A 32 -53.72 -24.30 5.36
CA LEU A 32 -52.97 -24.98 6.42
C LEU A 32 -51.58 -25.44 5.95
N ILE A 33 -51.49 -26.07 4.76
CA ILE A 33 -50.22 -26.50 4.17
C ILE A 33 -49.30 -25.29 3.90
N VAL A 34 -49.88 -24.17 3.47
CA VAL A 34 -49.13 -22.96 3.16
C VAL A 34 -48.62 -22.29 4.43
N VAL A 35 -49.48 -22.13 5.44
CA VAL A 35 -49.09 -21.62 6.77
C VAL A 35 -48.01 -22.49 7.39
N GLU A 36 -48.10 -23.81 7.27
CA GLU A 36 -47.07 -24.75 7.75
C GLU A 36 -45.74 -24.57 7.00
N SER A 37 -45.77 -24.45 5.67
CA SER A 37 -44.55 -24.26 4.88
C SER A 37 -43.92 -22.88 5.11
N LEU A 38 -44.75 -21.85 5.31
CA LEU A 38 -44.32 -20.48 5.58
C LEU A 38 -43.74 -20.37 7.00
N SER A 39 -44.35 -21.01 7.99
CA SER A 39 -43.85 -21.01 9.37
C SER A 39 -42.50 -21.70 9.49
N LEU A 40 -42.32 -22.84 8.82
CA LEU A 40 -41.02 -23.53 8.77
C LEU A 40 -39.95 -22.69 8.05
N ALA A 41 -40.32 -22.07 6.92
CA ALA A 41 -39.41 -21.19 6.18
C ALA A 41 -38.98 -19.99 7.04
N LEU A 42 -39.95 -19.35 7.72
CA LEU A 42 -39.67 -18.24 8.62
C LEU A 42 -38.80 -18.65 9.81
N ALA A 43 -39.07 -19.81 10.41
CA ALA A 43 -38.26 -20.37 11.50
C ALA A 43 -36.80 -20.61 11.08
N ALA A 44 -36.60 -21.18 9.89
CA ALA A 44 -35.27 -21.44 9.36
C ALA A 44 -34.50 -20.15 9.03
N VAL A 45 -35.17 -19.15 8.44
CA VAL A 45 -34.57 -17.83 8.16
C VAL A 45 -34.19 -17.12 9.46
N LEU A 46 -35.09 -17.08 10.44
CA LEU A 46 -34.84 -16.47 11.75
C LEU A 46 -33.74 -17.22 12.51
N GLY A 47 -33.76 -18.54 12.50
CA GLY A 47 -32.74 -19.37 13.15
C GLY A 47 -31.35 -19.16 12.54
N TYR A 48 -31.24 -19.12 11.21
CA TYR A 48 -30.00 -18.78 10.52
C TYR A 48 -29.52 -17.38 10.89
N PHE A 49 -30.41 -16.39 10.84
CA PHE A 49 -30.07 -15.01 11.19
C PHE A 49 -29.54 -14.89 12.61
N LEU A 50 -30.24 -15.49 13.60
CA LEU A 50 -29.81 -15.49 15.00
C LEU A 50 -28.45 -16.19 15.18
N LEU A 51 -28.22 -17.30 14.49
CA LEU A 51 -26.95 -18.02 14.54
C LEU A 51 -25.80 -17.16 14.03
N VAL A 52 -25.98 -16.44 12.91
CA VAL A 52 -24.96 -15.53 12.39
C VAL A 52 -24.72 -14.36 13.33
N VAL A 53 -25.78 -13.77 13.90
CA VAL A 53 -25.66 -12.68 14.89
C VAL A 53 -24.87 -13.13 16.11
N LEU A 54 -25.11 -14.35 16.59
CA LEU A 54 -24.36 -14.94 17.69
C LEU A 54 -22.89 -15.15 17.33
N LEU A 55 -22.61 -15.67 16.12
CA LEU A 55 -21.24 -15.85 15.63
C LEU A 55 -20.49 -14.53 15.45
N ASP A 56 -21.13 -13.48 14.95
CA ASP A 56 -20.52 -12.15 14.81
C ASP A 56 -20.16 -11.53 16.17
N ASN A 57 -20.98 -11.78 17.19
CA ASN A 57 -20.72 -11.32 18.55
C ASN A 57 -19.60 -12.13 19.23
N LEU A 58 -19.49 -13.43 18.96
CA LEU A 58 -18.46 -14.29 19.57
C LEU A 58 -17.10 -14.19 18.86
N LEU A 59 -17.08 -14.11 17.53
CA LEU A 59 -15.87 -14.20 16.71
C LEU A 59 -15.45 -12.87 16.07
N ILE A 60 -16.26 -11.81 16.18
CA ILE A 60 -16.04 -10.50 15.54
C ILE A 60 -15.73 -10.70 14.05
N LEU A 61 -16.76 -11.04 13.26
CA LEU A 61 -16.51 -11.46 11.88
C LEU A 61 -15.85 -10.34 11.05
N PRO A 62 -14.81 -10.66 10.27
CA PRO A 62 -14.25 -9.73 9.29
C PRO A 62 -15.27 -9.45 8.18
N VAL A 63 -15.05 -8.40 7.39
CA VAL A 63 -15.98 -7.98 6.31
C VAL A 63 -16.33 -9.14 5.38
N ALA A 64 -15.35 -9.97 5.00
CA ALA A 64 -15.59 -11.15 4.18
C ALA A 64 -16.54 -12.16 4.84
N GLY A 65 -16.39 -12.41 6.14
CA GLY A 65 -17.28 -13.30 6.90
C GLY A 65 -18.71 -12.77 6.96
N ARG A 66 -18.88 -11.45 7.13
CA ARG A 66 -20.20 -10.80 7.11
C ARG A 66 -20.86 -10.87 5.73
N LEU A 67 -20.09 -10.72 4.66
CA LEU A 67 -20.59 -10.87 3.29
C LEU A 67 -21.07 -12.30 3.01
N ILE A 68 -20.27 -13.30 3.39
CA ILE A 68 -20.66 -14.71 3.25
C ILE A 68 -21.96 -14.98 4.00
N ALA A 69 -22.09 -14.45 5.22
CA ALA A 69 -23.29 -14.64 6.01
C ALA A 69 -24.52 -13.90 5.46
N ALA A 70 -24.36 -12.67 4.96
CA ALA A 70 -25.44 -11.92 4.32
C ALA A 70 -25.90 -12.60 3.02
N CYS A 71 -24.95 -13.05 2.18
CA CYS A 71 -25.26 -13.84 0.98
C CYS A 71 -25.94 -15.16 1.34
N GLY A 72 -25.46 -15.85 2.38
CA GLY A 72 -26.08 -17.08 2.88
C GLY A 72 -27.51 -16.86 3.35
N LEU A 73 -27.80 -15.74 4.01
CA LEU A 73 -29.16 -15.35 4.40
C LEU A 73 -30.05 -15.15 3.16
N LEU A 74 -29.56 -14.42 2.15
CA LEU A 74 -30.31 -14.20 0.89
C LEU A 74 -30.57 -15.51 0.14
N VAL A 75 -29.58 -16.40 0.06
CA VAL A 75 -29.71 -17.72 -0.56
C VAL A 75 -30.70 -18.58 0.22
N CYS A 76 -30.66 -18.56 1.55
CA CYS A 76 -31.61 -19.26 2.41
C CYS A 76 -33.05 -18.79 2.16
N ILE A 77 -33.28 -17.46 2.15
CA ILE A 77 -34.58 -16.86 1.83
C ILE A 77 -35.04 -17.26 0.43
N ALA A 78 -34.16 -17.18 -0.58
CA ALA A 78 -34.49 -17.53 -1.96
C ALA A 78 -34.84 -19.02 -2.11
N MET A 79 -34.04 -19.93 -1.56
CA MET A 79 -34.28 -21.38 -1.62
C MET A 79 -35.60 -21.78 -0.94
N LEU A 80 -35.84 -21.26 0.26
CA LEU A 80 -37.07 -21.55 1.01
C LEU A 80 -38.29 -20.92 0.34
N GLY A 81 -38.17 -19.67 -0.12
CA GLY A 81 -39.23 -18.98 -0.89
C GLY A 81 -39.57 -19.71 -2.19
N MET A 82 -38.56 -20.17 -2.94
CA MET A 82 -38.75 -21.02 -4.12
C MET A 82 -39.40 -22.36 -3.77
N GLY A 83 -39.03 -22.96 -2.63
CA GLY A 83 -39.65 -24.19 -2.12
C GLY A 83 -41.14 -24.01 -1.83
N VAL A 84 -41.50 -22.95 -1.09
CA VAL A 84 -42.90 -22.58 -0.80
C VAL A 84 -43.66 -22.26 -2.09
N ALA A 85 -43.07 -21.48 -3.01
CA ALA A 85 -43.70 -21.14 -4.28
C ALA A 85 -43.90 -22.37 -5.19
N ARG A 86 -42.94 -23.30 -5.24
CA ARG A 86 -43.07 -24.57 -5.97
C ARG A 86 -44.15 -25.44 -5.35
N ARG A 87 -44.21 -25.52 -4.02
CA ARG A 87 -45.25 -26.27 -3.30
C ARG A 87 -46.64 -25.68 -3.55
N TRP A 88 -46.76 -24.35 -3.54
CA TRP A 88 -47.98 -23.62 -3.91
C TRP A 88 -48.42 -23.95 -5.34
N ARG A 89 -47.51 -23.88 -6.32
CA ARG A 89 -47.83 -24.19 -7.73
C ARG A 89 -48.22 -25.65 -7.95
N ARG A 90 -47.65 -26.58 -7.18
CA ARG A 90 -47.98 -28.02 -7.25
C ARG A 90 -49.29 -28.39 -6.53
N LEU A 91 -49.89 -27.48 -5.75
CA LEU A 91 -51.18 -27.69 -5.06
C LEU A 91 -52.41 -27.58 -5.99
N HIS A 92 -52.31 -28.15 -7.20
CA HIS A 92 -53.47 -28.44 -8.06
C HIS A 92 -54.16 -29.72 -7.58
N LEU A 93 -54.67 -29.70 -6.35
CA LEU A 93 -55.41 -30.83 -5.80
C LEU A 93 -56.73 -30.99 -6.57
N SER A 94 -56.92 -32.16 -7.20
CA SER A 94 -58.22 -32.53 -7.80
C SER A 94 -59.27 -32.71 -6.70
N GLU A 95 -60.56 -32.54 -7.01
CA GLU A 95 -61.64 -32.68 -6.03
C GLU A 95 -61.66 -34.10 -5.42
N ASP A 96 -61.32 -35.11 -6.22
CA ASP A 96 -61.20 -36.51 -5.82
C ASP A 96 -60.07 -36.75 -4.81
N GLU A 97 -58.91 -36.09 -4.96
CA GLU A 97 -57.79 -36.22 -4.03
C GLU A 97 -58.12 -35.63 -2.66
N ILE A 98 -58.99 -34.62 -2.64
CA ILE A 98 -59.45 -33.95 -1.41
C ILE A 98 -60.54 -34.77 -0.74
N ALA A 99 -61.47 -35.32 -1.53
CA ALA A 99 -62.45 -36.29 -1.03
C ALA A 99 -61.73 -37.49 -0.38
N LEU A 100 -60.73 -38.06 -1.05
CA LEU A 100 -59.93 -39.16 -0.52
C LEU A 100 -59.15 -38.78 0.74
N ALA A 101 -58.54 -37.59 0.79
CA ALA A 101 -57.82 -37.11 1.97
C ALA A 101 -58.75 -36.86 3.17
N ILE A 102 -59.98 -36.41 2.92
CA ILE A 102 -61.01 -36.22 3.95
C ILE A 102 -61.46 -37.58 4.52
N GLU A 103 -61.63 -38.58 3.66
CA GLU A 103 -62.00 -39.94 4.07
C GLU A 103 -60.88 -40.62 4.87
N GLN A 104 -59.63 -40.51 4.43
CA GLN A 104 -58.47 -41.08 5.13
C GLN A 104 -58.19 -40.43 6.49
N SER A 105 -58.68 -39.21 6.71
CA SER A 105 -58.44 -38.45 7.95
C SER A 105 -59.59 -38.52 8.97
N SER A 106 -60.71 -39.18 8.62
CA SER A 106 -61.86 -39.38 9.49
C SER A 106 -61.79 -40.75 10.20
N PRO A 107 -61.77 -40.82 11.55
CA PRO A 107 -61.56 -42.08 12.29
C PRO A 107 -62.66 -43.14 12.11
N ASP A 108 -63.90 -42.72 11.83
CA ASP A 108 -65.04 -43.62 11.61
C ASP A 108 -65.39 -43.68 10.12
N GLY A 109 -64.74 -44.62 9.45
CA GLY A 109 -64.94 -45.13 8.08
C GLY A 109 -66.05 -44.51 7.24
N VAL A 110 -65.68 -43.49 6.45
CA VAL A 110 -66.49 -43.01 5.32
C VAL A 110 -66.38 -43.96 4.10
N GLN A 111 -65.62 -45.07 4.18
CA GLN A 111 -65.58 -46.21 3.21
C GLN A 111 -65.71 -45.85 1.72
N ASN A 112 -64.94 -44.88 1.22
CA ASN A 112 -65.00 -44.38 -0.16
C ASN A 112 -66.36 -43.78 -0.58
N ARG A 113 -67.27 -43.49 0.35
CA ARG A 113 -68.62 -43.01 0.05
C ARG A 113 -68.65 -41.58 -0.45
N LEU A 114 -67.76 -40.70 0.04
CA LEU A 114 -67.63 -39.32 -0.41
C LEU A 114 -67.01 -39.25 -1.81
N ILE A 115 -65.93 -40.00 -2.05
CA ILE A 115 -65.31 -40.06 -3.38
C ILE A 115 -66.24 -40.73 -4.40
N ASN A 116 -66.93 -41.81 -4.02
CA ASN A 116 -67.88 -42.48 -4.90
C ASN A 116 -69.09 -41.60 -5.19
N ALA A 117 -69.64 -40.88 -4.20
CA ALA A 117 -70.75 -39.95 -4.43
C ALA A 117 -70.36 -38.83 -5.41
N LEU A 118 -69.12 -38.32 -5.32
CA LEU A 118 -68.61 -37.29 -6.22
C LEU A 118 -68.37 -37.82 -7.65
N GLN A 119 -67.77 -39.01 -7.78
CA GLN A 119 -67.51 -39.67 -9.07
C GLN A 119 -68.81 -40.06 -9.78
N ILE A 120 -69.74 -40.69 -9.05
CA ILE A 120 -71.04 -41.11 -9.57
C ILE A 120 -71.90 -39.89 -9.90
N GLY A 121 -71.90 -38.85 -9.06
CA GLY A 121 -72.62 -37.60 -9.32
C GLY A 121 -72.21 -36.97 -10.65
N ARG A 122 -70.90 -36.92 -10.93
CA ARG A 122 -70.34 -36.35 -12.17
C ARG A 122 -70.70 -37.14 -13.43
N ASP A 123 -70.78 -38.48 -13.33
CA ASP A 123 -71.19 -39.35 -14.43
C ASP A 123 -72.71 -39.32 -14.67
N THR A 124 -73.49 -38.97 -13.64
CA THR A 124 -74.97 -38.90 -13.71
C THR A 124 -75.47 -37.64 -14.40
N ASP A 125 -74.69 -36.56 -14.44
CA ASP A 125 -74.97 -35.38 -15.27
C ASP A 125 -74.88 -35.68 -16.78
N CYS A 126 -74.09 -36.70 -17.17
CA CYS A 126 -73.90 -37.10 -18.56
C CYS A 126 -74.90 -38.17 -19.04
N THR A 127 -75.57 -38.87 -18.12
CA THR A 127 -76.43 -40.02 -18.42
C THR A 127 -77.58 -40.10 -17.41
N ASP A 128 -78.83 -40.19 -17.86
CA ASP A 128 -80.03 -40.25 -16.98
C ASP A 128 -80.13 -41.61 -16.25
N ASN A 129 -79.17 -41.86 -15.35
CA ASN A 129 -79.00 -43.09 -14.60
C ASN A 129 -79.70 -42.96 -13.23
N SER A 130 -80.94 -43.43 -13.16
CA SER A 130 -81.76 -43.41 -11.95
C SER A 130 -81.15 -44.20 -10.78
N PHE A 131 -80.32 -45.22 -11.06
CA PHE A 131 -79.62 -46.00 -10.03
C PHE A 131 -78.50 -45.18 -9.37
N GLY A 132 -77.73 -44.42 -10.16
CA GLY A 132 -76.68 -43.53 -9.65
C GLY A 132 -77.24 -42.48 -8.68
N LYS A 133 -78.41 -41.92 -8.98
CA LYS A 133 -79.09 -40.93 -8.12
C LYS A 133 -79.51 -41.50 -6.76
N LEU A 134 -79.93 -42.75 -6.71
CA LEU A 134 -80.29 -43.43 -5.45
C LEU A 134 -79.06 -43.72 -4.59
N VAL A 135 -77.96 -44.15 -5.21
CA VAL A 135 -76.68 -44.39 -4.51
C VAL A 135 -76.12 -43.09 -3.96
N VAL A 136 -76.17 -41.99 -4.71
CA VAL A 136 -75.75 -40.65 -4.23
C VAL A 136 -76.58 -40.22 -3.02
N ARG A 137 -77.89 -40.44 -3.05
CA ARG A 137 -78.80 -40.06 -1.95
C ARG A 137 -78.55 -40.88 -0.68
N ASP A 138 -78.41 -42.20 -0.81
CA ASP A 138 -78.15 -43.11 0.31
C ASP A 138 -76.81 -42.79 1.00
N ASN A 139 -75.76 -42.55 0.20
CA ASN A 139 -74.47 -42.12 0.71
C ASN A 139 -74.53 -40.74 1.39
N TRP A 140 -75.37 -39.81 0.90
CA TRP A 140 -75.51 -38.49 1.48
C TRP A 140 -76.23 -38.49 2.83
N GLU A 141 -77.29 -39.29 2.98
CA GLU A 141 -78.02 -39.42 4.26
C GLU A 141 -77.12 -40.01 5.36
N GLU A 142 -76.29 -41.01 5.03
CA GLU A 142 -75.30 -41.54 5.98
C GLU A 142 -74.12 -40.57 6.24
N LEU A 143 -73.70 -39.77 5.24
CA LEU A 143 -72.68 -38.73 5.42
C LEU A 143 -73.12 -37.61 6.38
N GLN A 144 -74.40 -37.24 6.42
CA GLN A 144 -74.92 -36.28 7.39
C GLN A 144 -74.92 -36.80 8.83
N ALA A 145 -75.00 -38.12 9.02
CA ALA A 145 -74.96 -38.74 10.33
C ALA A 145 -73.54 -38.75 10.93
N ILE A 146 -72.51 -38.70 10.09
CA ILE A 146 -71.10 -38.71 10.51
C ILE A 146 -70.62 -37.26 10.70
N LYS A 147 -70.32 -36.87 11.94
CA LYS A 147 -69.60 -35.62 12.20
C LYS A 147 -68.17 -35.78 11.70
N LEU A 148 -67.89 -35.31 10.48
CA LEU A 148 -66.51 -35.24 9.96
C LEU A 148 -65.65 -34.45 10.94
N ALA A 149 -64.85 -35.15 11.73
CA ALA A 149 -64.00 -34.54 12.74
C ALA A 149 -62.73 -34.00 12.07
N HIS A 150 -62.59 -32.67 12.03
CA HIS A 150 -61.46 -31.90 11.47
C HIS A 150 -60.08 -32.11 12.14
N ALA A 151 -59.79 -33.26 12.75
CA ALA A 151 -58.86 -33.32 13.88
C ALA A 151 -57.46 -33.94 13.63
N HIS A 152 -57.04 -34.24 12.40
CA HIS A 152 -55.73 -34.91 12.18
C HIS A 152 -54.63 -34.13 11.46
N ALA A 153 -54.93 -33.04 10.73
CA ALA A 153 -53.91 -32.27 10.01
C ALA A 153 -53.06 -31.34 10.90
N MET A 154 -53.46 -31.11 12.15
CA MET A 154 -52.94 -30.00 12.97
C MET A 154 -51.68 -30.35 13.78
N ARG A 155 -51.44 -31.65 14.06
CA ARG A 155 -50.31 -32.09 14.90
C ARG A 155 -48.91 -31.76 14.34
N PRO A 156 -48.57 -32.02 13.06
CA PRO A 156 -47.24 -31.66 12.54
C PRO A 156 -47.03 -30.15 12.42
N ALA A 157 -48.11 -29.39 12.15
CA ALA A 157 -48.06 -27.93 12.09
C ALA A 157 -47.75 -27.32 13.47
N ILE A 158 -48.33 -27.84 14.55
CA ILE A 158 -48.08 -27.35 15.92
C ILE A 158 -46.61 -27.52 16.32
N ILE A 159 -45.99 -28.67 16.02
CA ILE A 159 -44.57 -28.93 16.35
C ILE A 159 -43.63 -27.96 15.60
N ARG A 160 -43.94 -27.65 14.34
CA ARG A 160 -43.12 -26.73 13.54
C ARG A 160 -43.30 -25.28 13.97
N ILE A 161 -44.53 -24.89 14.33
CA ILE A 161 -44.83 -23.58 14.90
C ILE A 161 -44.14 -23.43 16.26
N SER A 162 -44.18 -24.45 17.13
CA SER A 162 -43.51 -24.41 18.42
C SER A 162 -41.98 -24.30 18.29
N ALA A 163 -41.38 -24.96 17.30
CA ALA A 163 -39.96 -24.77 16.98
C ALA A 163 -39.64 -23.33 16.54
N ALA A 164 -40.49 -22.70 15.71
CA ALA A 164 -40.35 -21.31 15.31
C ALA A 164 -40.41 -20.36 16.52
N VAL A 165 -41.37 -20.58 17.43
CA VAL A 165 -41.53 -19.81 18.66
C VAL A 165 -40.34 -20.02 19.60
N ALA A 166 -39.83 -21.24 19.73
CA ALA A 166 -38.65 -21.52 20.56
C ALA A 166 -37.40 -20.77 20.07
N ILE A 167 -37.16 -20.77 18.75
CA ILE A 167 -36.06 -20.01 18.13
C ILE A 167 -36.21 -18.51 18.40
N LEU A 168 -37.43 -17.98 18.26
CA LEU A 168 -37.73 -16.58 18.55
C LEU A 168 -37.45 -16.24 20.04
N LEU A 169 -37.89 -17.09 20.96
CA LEU A 169 -37.66 -16.92 22.40
C LEU A 169 -36.16 -16.94 22.74
N ILE A 170 -35.37 -17.82 22.12
CA ILE A 170 -33.91 -17.84 22.28
C ILE A 170 -33.31 -16.50 21.84
N GLY A 171 -33.76 -15.96 20.70
CA GLY A 171 -33.36 -14.63 20.22
C GLY A 171 -33.70 -13.52 21.21
N ILE A 172 -34.89 -13.55 21.80
CA ILE A 172 -35.36 -12.57 22.79
C ILE A 172 -34.54 -12.65 24.09
N VAL A 173 -34.27 -13.85 24.60
CA VAL A 173 -33.42 -14.04 25.80
C VAL A 173 -32.01 -13.51 25.54
N PHE A 174 -31.43 -13.81 24.38
CA PHE A 174 -30.10 -13.30 24.02
C PHE A 174 -30.09 -11.76 23.90
N TRP A 175 -31.11 -11.18 23.27
CA TRP A 175 -31.30 -9.73 23.22
C TRP A 175 -31.42 -9.11 24.62
N SER A 176 -32.14 -9.75 25.53
CA SER A 176 -32.33 -9.25 26.90
C SER A 176 -31.04 -9.28 27.74
N ILE A 177 -30.14 -10.24 27.49
CA ILE A 177 -28.85 -10.33 28.21
C ILE A 177 -27.84 -9.31 27.67
N ARG A 178 -27.81 -9.07 26.35
CA ARG A 178 -26.88 -8.09 25.71
C ARG A 178 -27.57 -7.24 24.63
N PRO A 179 -28.44 -6.28 25.02
CA PRO A 179 -29.26 -5.52 24.06
C PRO A 179 -28.45 -4.71 23.06
N GLY A 180 -27.34 -4.10 23.52
CA GLY A 180 -26.43 -3.33 22.66
C GLY A 180 -25.58 -4.19 21.72
N GLY A 181 -25.14 -5.38 22.15
CA GLY A 181 -24.32 -6.28 21.32
C GLY A 181 -25.13 -6.90 20.19
N PHE A 182 -26.37 -7.31 20.47
CA PHE A 182 -27.27 -7.87 19.47
C PHE A 182 -27.62 -6.88 18.36
N ALA A 183 -28.00 -5.65 18.72
CA ALA A 183 -28.38 -4.63 17.75
C ALA A 183 -27.20 -4.24 16.83
N THR A 184 -26.00 -4.11 17.38
CA THR A 184 -24.79 -3.81 16.60
C THR A 184 -24.42 -4.95 15.67
N ALA A 185 -24.42 -6.20 16.15
CA ALA A 185 -24.15 -7.38 15.32
C ALA A 185 -25.19 -7.57 14.21
N ALA A 186 -26.48 -7.40 14.52
CA ALA A 186 -27.56 -7.43 13.51
C ALA A 186 -27.36 -6.39 12.41
N LYS A 187 -27.02 -5.14 12.77
CA LYS A 187 -26.71 -4.09 11.78
C LYS A 187 -25.48 -4.43 10.94
N ARG A 188 -24.42 -4.98 11.55
CA ARG A 188 -23.19 -5.40 10.86
C ARG A 188 -23.43 -6.51 9.83
N ILE A 189 -24.41 -7.38 10.07
CA ILE A 189 -24.79 -8.46 9.14
C ILE A 189 -25.69 -7.95 8.01
N LEU A 190 -26.68 -7.11 8.33
CA LEU A 190 -27.59 -6.54 7.33
C LEU A 190 -26.91 -5.49 6.45
N MET A 191 -25.90 -4.81 6.97
CA MET A 191 -25.10 -3.79 6.28
C MET A 191 -23.62 -4.16 6.32
N PRO A 192 -23.17 -5.18 5.57
CA PRO A 192 -21.82 -5.72 5.67
C PRO A 192 -20.72 -4.72 5.30
N PHE A 193 -21.04 -3.71 4.48
CA PHE A 193 -20.13 -2.65 4.07
C PHE A 193 -20.12 -1.42 5.00
N ALA A 194 -21.05 -1.36 5.96
CA ALA A 194 -21.07 -0.24 6.90
C ALA A 194 -19.90 -0.36 7.88
N VAL A 195 -19.17 0.75 8.08
CA VAL A 195 -18.09 0.85 9.07
C VAL A 195 -18.72 1.01 10.45
N ILE A 196 -19.25 -0.10 10.96
CA ILE A 196 -19.82 -0.21 12.29
C ILE A 196 -18.82 -1.00 13.13
N ASP A 197 -18.17 -0.28 14.03
CA ASP A 197 -17.23 -0.88 14.97
C ASP A 197 -17.98 -1.85 15.91
N PRO A 198 -17.36 -3.00 16.24
CA PRO A 198 -17.79 -3.79 17.39
C PRO A 198 -17.92 -2.89 18.61
N ARG A 199 -18.84 -3.24 19.52
CA ARG A 199 -18.89 -2.56 20.81
C ARG A 199 -17.72 -3.05 21.65
N TYR A 200 -16.62 -2.32 21.62
CA TYR A 200 -15.46 -2.58 22.45
C TYR A 200 -15.76 -2.20 23.90
N GLU A 201 -15.27 -3.01 24.85
CA GLU A 201 -15.27 -2.64 26.27
C GLU A 201 -14.21 -1.57 26.54
N THR A 202 -13.11 -1.58 25.76
CA THR A 202 -11.97 -0.67 25.87
C THR A 202 -11.84 0.16 24.58
N VAL A 203 -11.57 1.45 24.67
CA VAL A 203 -11.23 2.29 23.51
C VAL A 203 -9.95 3.06 23.81
N LEU A 204 -8.98 2.99 22.90
CA LEU A 204 -7.68 3.64 23.05
C LEU A 204 -7.53 4.80 22.06
N VAL A 205 -7.23 5.99 22.58
CA VAL A 205 -6.96 7.19 21.78
C VAL A 205 -5.48 7.54 21.88
N VAL A 206 -4.75 7.34 20.79
CA VAL A 206 -3.30 7.56 20.74
C VAL A 206 -3.00 8.93 20.11
N LYS A 207 -2.24 9.78 20.81
CA LYS A 207 -1.71 11.06 20.33
C LYS A 207 -0.18 11.06 20.42
N PRO A 208 0.56 11.68 19.48
CA PRO A 208 0.10 12.46 18.33
C PRO A 208 -0.37 11.63 17.11
N GLY A 209 -0.18 10.32 17.11
CA GLY A 209 -0.55 9.46 15.97
C GLY A 209 0.52 9.50 14.87
N ASP A 210 0.19 9.99 13.67
CA ASP A 210 1.18 10.12 12.60
C ASP A 210 2.06 11.35 12.84
N ILE A 211 3.38 11.17 12.97
CA ILE A 211 4.29 12.25 13.35
C ILE A 211 5.68 12.09 12.73
N GLU A 212 6.31 13.24 12.44
CA GLU A 212 7.75 13.33 12.22
C GLU A 212 8.46 13.56 13.56
N ALA A 213 9.27 12.59 13.98
CA ALA A 213 9.99 12.65 15.24
C ALA A 213 11.44 12.17 15.04
N ALA A 214 12.34 12.65 15.89
CA ALA A 214 13.75 12.32 15.80
C ALA A 214 14.31 12.12 17.22
N GLU A 215 15.27 11.21 17.32
CA GLU A 215 15.90 10.73 18.57
C GLU A 215 14.94 9.99 19.51
N GLN A 216 13.81 10.59 19.86
CA GLN A 216 12.83 10.02 20.78
C GLN A 216 11.40 10.41 20.37
N LEU A 217 10.45 9.52 20.62
CA LEU A 217 9.02 9.77 20.39
C LEU A 217 8.23 9.35 21.61
N THR A 218 7.59 10.29 22.28
CA THR A 218 6.63 10.02 23.36
C THR A 218 5.21 10.04 22.80
N ILE A 219 4.45 9.01 23.10
CA ILE A 219 3.03 8.88 22.77
C ILE A 219 2.21 8.88 24.06
N THR A 220 1.05 9.53 24.00
CA THR A 220 0.05 9.53 25.08
C THR A 220 -1.14 8.70 24.62
N ILE A 221 -1.58 7.78 25.48
CA ILE A 221 -2.63 6.80 25.22
C ILE A 221 -3.76 7.08 26.20
N GLY A 222 -4.84 7.70 25.72
CA GLY A 222 -6.07 7.86 26.48
C GLY A 222 -6.87 6.56 26.48
N ILE A 223 -7.27 6.09 27.67
CA ILE A 223 -8.02 4.85 27.87
C ILE A 223 -9.45 5.23 28.25
N HIS A 224 -10.42 4.74 27.48
CA HIS A 224 -11.85 4.95 27.73
C HIS A 224 -12.58 3.62 27.88
N GLY A 225 -13.53 3.55 28.81
CA GLY A 225 -14.28 2.33 29.09
C GLY A 225 -13.60 1.46 30.15
N LYS A 226 -13.57 0.15 29.94
CA LYS A 226 -12.92 -0.80 30.84
C LYS A 226 -11.41 -0.71 30.68
N GLN A 227 -10.70 -0.57 31.79
CA GLN A 227 -9.25 -0.51 31.75
C GLN A 227 -8.65 -1.92 31.56
N PRO A 228 -7.73 -2.12 30.60
CA PRO A 228 -7.01 -3.38 30.44
C PRO A 228 -5.90 -3.52 31.51
N GLU A 229 -5.46 -4.74 31.80
CA GLU A 229 -4.35 -4.98 32.74
C GLU A 229 -3.00 -4.49 32.22
N HIS A 230 -2.80 -4.56 30.90
CA HIS A 230 -1.59 -4.11 30.22
C HIS A 230 -1.93 -3.61 28.82
N LEU A 231 -1.12 -2.67 28.33
CA LEU A 231 -1.08 -2.29 26.93
C LEU A 231 0.05 -3.04 26.23
N THR A 232 -0.17 -3.41 24.97
CA THR A 232 0.87 -3.97 24.11
C THR A 232 1.16 -2.97 23.00
N ILE A 233 2.38 -2.42 23.00
CA ILE A 233 2.89 -1.55 21.94
C ILE A 233 3.41 -2.45 20.82
N LEU A 234 2.72 -2.43 19.70
CA LEU A 234 3.11 -3.13 18.48
C LEU A 234 3.96 -2.20 17.63
N ARG A 235 5.14 -2.65 17.23
CA ARG A 235 6.08 -1.88 16.40
C ARG A 235 6.52 -2.72 15.21
N ASN A 236 6.55 -2.12 14.03
CA ASN A 236 7.09 -2.72 12.82
C ASN A 236 8.22 -1.85 12.27
N VAL A 237 9.45 -2.33 12.39
CA VAL A 237 10.65 -1.66 11.86
C VAL A 237 11.19 -2.47 10.69
N ALA A 238 11.05 -1.94 9.48
CA ALA A 238 11.55 -2.57 8.25
C ALA A 238 11.15 -4.07 8.10
N GLY A 239 9.92 -4.42 8.50
CA GLY A 239 9.38 -5.79 8.41
C GLY A 239 9.56 -6.62 9.68
N LYS A 240 10.41 -6.18 10.63
CA LYS A 240 10.55 -6.83 11.94
C LYS A 240 9.47 -6.34 12.88
N ARG A 241 8.58 -7.26 13.29
CA ARG A 241 7.53 -7.00 14.28
C ARG A 241 8.06 -7.20 15.69
N ILE A 242 7.84 -6.21 16.54
CA ILE A 242 8.23 -6.18 17.95
C ILE A 242 6.97 -5.85 18.74
N ALA A 243 6.78 -6.52 19.87
CA ALA A 243 5.68 -6.26 20.79
C ALA A 243 6.28 -6.02 22.18
N GLU A 244 5.91 -4.90 22.80
CA GLU A 244 6.35 -4.51 24.12
C GLU A 244 5.15 -4.34 25.05
N LYS A 245 5.21 -4.91 26.24
CA LYS A 245 4.13 -4.82 27.22
C LYS A 245 4.39 -3.66 28.17
N LEU A 246 3.40 -2.78 28.29
CA LEU A 246 3.36 -1.69 29.26
C LEU A 246 2.30 -2.04 30.31
N PRO A 247 2.69 -2.38 31.55
CA PRO A 247 1.72 -2.58 32.63
C PRO A 247 1.03 -1.25 32.96
N LEU A 248 -0.26 -1.31 33.34
CA LEU A 248 -1.02 -0.14 33.77
C LEU A 248 -1.24 -0.19 35.28
N GLU A 249 -1.21 0.99 35.92
CA GLU A 249 -1.62 1.15 37.32
C GLU A 249 -3.14 1.20 37.44
N ALA A 250 -3.70 0.91 38.61
CA ALA A 250 -5.15 0.93 38.79
C ALA A 250 -5.74 2.34 38.60
N ASP A 251 -6.85 2.44 37.88
CA ASP A 251 -7.59 3.68 37.56
C ASP A 251 -6.79 4.69 36.71
N GLN A 252 -5.90 4.18 35.86
CA GLN A 252 -5.08 4.99 34.97
C GLN A 252 -5.86 5.35 33.69
N ALA A 253 -6.37 6.58 33.61
CA ALA A 253 -7.08 7.09 32.44
C ALA A 253 -6.17 7.42 31.24
N THR A 254 -4.88 7.68 31.49
CA THR A 254 -3.88 8.00 30.47
C THR A 254 -2.56 7.32 30.75
N ALA A 255 -1.98 6.68 29.74
CA ALA A 255 -0.65 6.08 29.80
C ALA A 255 0.29 6.78 28.83
N GLU A 256 1.57 6.87 29.20
CA GLU A 256 2.61 7.41 28.32
C GLU A 256 3.60 6.31 27.99
N PHE A 257 4.00 6.26 26.72
CA PHE A 257 5.04 5.36 26.26
C PHE A 257 6.03 6.13 25.43
N THR A 258 7.31 5.89 25.66
CA THR A 258 8.36 6.57 24.92
C THR A 258 9.22 5.58 24.16
N PHE A 259 9.35 5.79 22.84
CA PHE A 259 10.29 5.08 22.00
C PHE A 259 11.68 5.73 22.11
N PRO A 260 12.66 5.10 22.78
CA PRO A 260 14.02 5.64 22.83
C PRO A 260 14.75 5.36 21.52
N SER A 261 15.71 6.23 21.19
CA SER A 261 16.72 6.04 20.15
C SER A 261 16.14 5.63 18.78
N ILE A 262 15.22 6.45 18.25
CA ILE A 262 14.60 6.20 16.94
C ILE A 262 15.55 6.65 15.82
N HIS A 263 16.04 5.70 15.02
CA HIS A 263 16.98 5.95 13.91
C HIS A 263 16.39 5.68 12.52
N ARG A 264 15.23 5.03 12.45
CA ARG A 264 14.53 4.66 11.22
C ARG A 264 13.05 4.86 11.41
N SER A 265 12.35 5.26 10.35
CA SER A 265 10.89 5.33 10.35
C SER A 265 10.27 3.94 10.60
N PHE A 266 9.17 3.91 11.33
CA PHE A 266 8.49 2.67 11.72
C PHE A 266 6.98 2.88 11.83
N ASP A 267 6.24 1.78 11.73
CA ASP A 267 4.81 1.76 12.01
C ASP A 267 4.59 1.28 13.44
N TYR A 268 3.61 1.85 14.13
CA TYR A 268 3.26 1.42 15.47
C TYR A 268 1.75 1.42 15.72
N ALA A 269 1.28 0.57 16.63
CA ALA A 269 -0.09 0.50 17.08
C ALA A 269 -0.11 0.14 18.57
N VAL A 270 -1.21 0.46 19.25
CA VAL A 270 -1.40 0.13 20.66
C VAL A 270 -2.59 -0.82 20.78
N GLN A 271 -2.37 -1.93 21.46
CA GLN A 271 -3.38 -2.92 21.76
C GLN A 271 -3.67 -2.94 23.26
N GLY A 272 -4.94 -3.03 23.64
CA GLY A 272 -5.38 -3.17 25.03
C GLY A 272 -6.73 -3.86 25.10
N GLY A 273 -6.80 -4.96 25.86
CA GLY A 273 -8.03 -5.75 25.96
C GLY A 273 -8.51 -6.26 24.59
N ASP A 274 -9.72 -5.86 24.22
CA ASP A 274 -10.41 -6.20 22.97
C ASP A 274 -10.19 -5.19 21.84
N TYR A 275 -9.41 -4.14 22.07
CA TYR A 275 -9.18 -3.05 21.13
C TYR A 275 -7.74 -2.95 20.66
N THR A 276 -7.57 -2.72 19.35
CA THR A 276 -6.28 -2.40 18.73
C THR A 276 -6.46 -1.12 17.94
N SER A 277 -5.61 -0.13 18.19
CA SER A 277 -5.62 1.11 17.41
C SER A 277 -5.29 0.85 15.93
N ARG A 278 -5.59 1.83 15.07
CA ARG A 278 -4.97 1.84 13.74
C ARG A 278 -3.44 1.87 13.85
N PHE A 279 -2.77 1.44 12.80
CA PHE A 279 -1.34 1.67 12.66
C PHE A 279 -1.08 3.16 12.34
N PHE A 280 -0.13 3.72 13.06
CA PHE A 280 0.39 5.08 12.89
C PHE A 280 1.82 5.01 12.35
N ARG A 281 2.22 6.02 11.58
CA ARG A 281 3.56 6.16 11.00
C ARG A 281 4.38 7.17 11.77
N ALA A 282 5.46 6.70 12.40
CA ALA A 282 6.52 7.55 12.92
C ALA A 282 7.59 7.72 11.83
N THR A 283 7.71 8.92 11.28
CA THR A 283 8.70 9.25 10.25
C THR A 283 9.94 9.85 10.91
N VAL A 284 11.10 9.22 10.71
CA VAL A 284 12.38 9.71 11.22
C VAL A 284 13.17 10.32 10.06
N PRO A 285 13.36 11.65 10.01
CA PRO A 285 14.15 12.30 8.97
C PRO A 285 15.60 11.82 8.99
N GLN A 286 16.05 11.24 7.88
CA GLN A 286 17.44 10.83 7.73
C GLN A 286 18.24 11.93 7.01
N PRO A 287 19.50 12.19 7.42
CA PRO A 287 20.37 13.11 6.70
C PRO A 287 20.64 12.57 5.29
N GLY A 288 20.67 13.48 4.32
CA GLY A 288 21.02 13.12 2.94
C GLY A 288 22.49 12.74 2.86
N LYS A 289 22.77 11.57 2.31
CA LYS A 289 24.13 11.12 2.01
C LYS A 289 24.46 11.47 0.56
N LEU A 290 25.71 11.84 0.34
CA LEU A 290 26.21 12.09 -1.02
C LEU A 290 26.12 10.79 -1.82
N LYS A 291 25.29 10.81 -2.86
CA LYS A 291 25.08 9.68 -3.78
C LYS A 291 26.01 9.77 -5.00
N GLY A 292 26.36 10.98 -5.42
CA GLY A 292 27.26 11.23 -6.53
C GLY A 292 27.66 12.69 -6.64
N LEU A 293 28.81 12.92 -7.25
CA LEU A 293 29.39 14.23 -7.51
C LEU A 293 29.79 14.31 -8.98
N GLN A 294 29.14 15.21 -9.72
CA GLN A 294 29.55 15.55 -11.08
C GLN A 294 30.34 16.86 -11.05
N ALA A 295 31.41 16.93 -11.82
CA ALA A 295 32.21 18.13 -11.99
C ALA A 295 32.37 18.44 -13.49
N VAL A 296 32.22 19.70 -13.87
CA VAL A 296 32.62 20.20 -15.20
C VAL A 296 33.88 21.02 -15.01
N TYR A 297 34.98 20.56 -15.60
CA TYR A 297 36.29 21.18 -15.49
C TYR A 297 36.51 22.18 -16.62
N HIS A 298 36.83 23.41 -16.24
CA HIS A 298 37.31 24.48 -17.09
C HIS A 298 38.81 24.61 -16.88
N PHE A 299 39.58 24.02 -17.81
CA PHE A 299 41.04 23.98 -17.71
C PHE A 299 41.63 25.38 -17.92
N PRO A 300 42.82 25.66 -17.38
CA PRO A 300 43.51 26.92 -17.64
C PRO A 300 43.73 27.15 -19.14
N ASP A 301 43.57 28.40 -19.58
CA ASP A 301 43.63 28.79 -21.00
C ASP A 301 44.91 28.32 -21.72
N TYR A 302 46.06 28.30 -21.01
CA TYR A 302 47.35 27.90 -21.59
C TYR A 302 47.36 26.43 -22.06
N THR A 303 46.49 25.58 -21.52
CA THR A 303 46.43 24.15 -21.86
C THR A 303 45.74 23.88 -23.19
N GLY A 304 44.92 24.81 -23.68
CA GLY A 304 44.09 24.62 -24.88
C GLY A 304 43.09 23.46 -24.79
N LEU A 305 42.87 22.88 -23.61
CA LEU A 305 41.97 21.75 -23.44
C LEU A 305 40.50 22.20 -23.38
N PRO A 306 39.58 21.49 -24.06
CA PRO A 306 38.16 21.76 -23.93
C PRO A 306 37.63 21.35 -22.55
N ASP A 307 36.49 21.93 -22.18
CA ASP A 307 35.79 21.58 -20.94
C ASP A 307 35.53 20.07 -20.85
N LYS A 308 35.73 19.51 -19.65
CA LYS A 308 35.57 18.07 -19.41
C LYS A 308 34.63 17.79 -18.26
N ALA A 309 33.55 17.08 -18.53
CA ALA A 309 32.66 16.56 -17.51
C ALA A 309 33.19 15.24 -16.92
N VAL A 310 33.19 15.13 -15.59
CA VAL A 310 33.59 13.95 -14.82
C VAL A 310 32.49 13.62 -13.82
N ASP A 311 32.12 12.34 -13.73
CA ASP A 311 31.20 11.82 -12.72
C ASP A 311 31.98 10.95 -11.73
N SER A 312 31.90 11.30 -10.44
CA SER A 312 32.58 10.61 -9.35
C SER A 312 31.56 10.12 -8.32
N LYS A 313 31.34 8.80 -8.30
CA LYS A 313 30.52 8.14 -7.28
C LYS A 313 31.18 8.13 -5.91
N SER A 314 32.51 8.14 -5.84
CA SER A 314 33.26 8.20 -4.57
C SER A 314 33.32 9.62 -4.00
N GLY A 315 33.03 10.64 -4.82
CA GLY A 315 33.18 12.05 -4.46
C GLY A 315 34.62 12.56 -4.50
N SER A 316 35.60 11.71 -4.86
CA SER A 316 36.99 12.15 -5.08
C SER A 316 37.15 12.75 -6.48
N LEU A 317 37.88 13.86 -6.57
CA LEU A 317 38.15 14.57 -7.82
C LEU A 317 39.65 14.84 -7.96
N SER A 318 40.12 14.88 -9.19
CA SER A 318 41.49 15.27 -9.53
C SER A 318 41.47 16.12 -10.79
N ALA A 319 42.16 17.26 -10.77
CA ALA A 319 42.27 18.18 -11.89
C ALA A 319 43.64 18.87 -11.88
N LEU A 320 44.02 19.48 -13.01
CA LEU A 320 45.25 20.28 -13.12
C LEU A 320 45.15 21.50 -12.21
N ARG A 321 46.27 21.91 -11.63
CA ARG A 321 46.32 23.12 -10.81
C ARG A 321 45.82 24.34 -11.58
N GLY A 322 44.94 25.13 -10.96
CA GLY A 322 44.29 26.30 -11.57
C GLY A 322 43.03 25.99 -12.37
N THR A 323 42.62 24.72 -12.47
CA THR A 323 41.33 24.34 -13.08
C THR A 323 40.18 24.83 -12.23
N ARG A 324 39.21 25.53 -12.84
CA ARG A 324 37.93 25.89 -12.23
C ARG A 324 36.93 24.76 -12.48
N ALA A 325 36.18 24.37 -11.45
CA ALA A 325 35.24 23.26 -11.54
C ALA A 325 33.85 23.65 -11.05
N ASP A 326 32.86 23.45 -11.92
CA ASP A 326 31.45 23.54 -11.58
C ASP A 326 30.98 22.19 -11.03
N LEU A 327 30.60 22.17 -9.77
CA LEU A 327 30.24 20.98 -9.03
C LEU A 327 28.72 20.82 -8.95
N THR A 328 28.25 19.60 -9.15
CA THR A 328 26.86 19.19 -8.96
C THR A 328 26.81 17.99 -8.01
N PHE A 329 26.33 18.22 -6.79
CA PHE A 329 26.15 17.22 -5.75
C PHE A 329 24.74 16.63 -5.82
N THR A 330 24.63 15.31 -5.77
CA THR A 330 23.36 14.59 -5.70
C THR A 330 23.26 13.81 -4.40
N PHE A 331 22.17 13.98 -3.65
CA PHE A 331 21.89 13.28 -2.40
C PHE A 331 20.83 12.18 -2.57
N ASP A 332 20.87 11.17 -1.70
CA ASP A 332 19.91 10.06 -1.68
C ASP A 332 18.56 10.41 -1.02
N GLN A 333 18.55 11.41 -0.14
CA GLN A 333 17.37 11.94 0.54
C GLN A 333 17.12 13.40 0.21
N LYS A 334 15.90 13.87 0.49
CA LYS A 334 15.54 15.28 0.36
C LYS A 334 16.30 16.11 1.41
N THR A 335 17.14 17.02 0.95
CA THR A 335 17.95 17.89 1.79
C THR A 335 17.45 19.33 1.67
N PRO A 336 17.07 19.99 2.79
CA PRO A 336 16.72 21.41 2.81
C PRO A 336 17.87 22.35 2.40
N ALA A 337 19.05 22.17 3.00
CA ALA A 337 20.24 22.97 2.74
C ALA A 337 21.51 22.12 2.88
N ALA A 338 22.55 22.46 2.13
CA ALA A 338 23.85 21.81 2.18
C ALA A 338 24.98 22.85 2.12
N SER A 339 26.02 22.64 2.91
CA SER A 339 27.23 23.48 2.92
C SER A 339 28.46 22.61 2.68
N LEU A 340 29.33 23.04 1.77
CA LEU A 340 30.62 22.42 1.52
C LEU A 340 31.66 23.11 2.40
N TYR A 341 32.43 22.32 3.13
CA TYR A 341 33.59 22.80 3.88
C TYR A 341 34.84 22.27 3.20
N VAL A 342 35.80 23.17 2.98
CA VAL A 342 37.03 22.89 2.23
C VAL A 342 38.23 23.36 3.03
N THR A 343 39.22 22.49 3.19
CA THR A 343 40.48 22.77 3.86
C THR A 343 41.62 22.51 2.87
N ALA A 344 42.34 23.55 2.48
CA ALA A 344 43.40 23.51 1.49
C ALA A 344 44.77 23.51 2.17
N GLY A 345 45.45 22.36 2.24
CA GLY A 345 46.72 22.26 2.96
C GLY A 345 46.61 22.66 4.43
N ASN A 346 47.34 23.71 4.85
CA ASN A 346 47.32 24.26 6.20
C ASN A 346 46.41 25.49 6.36
N ASP A 347 45.65 25.85 5.32
CA ASP A 347 44.75 26.99 5.38
C ASP A 347 43.55 26.69 6.29
N PRO A 348 42.95 27.73 6.92
CA PRO A 348 41.74 27.56 7.70
C PRO A 348 40.60 27.03 6.83
N GLU A 349 39.73 26.22 7.44
CA GLU A 349 38.57 25.65 6.75
C GLU A 349 37.63 26.76 6.24
N LYS A 350 37.31 26.68 4.95
CA LYS A 350 36.42 27.62 4.27
C LYS A 350 35.06 26.98 4.03
N ARG A 351 34.01 27.67 4.47
CA ARG A 351 32.62 27.28 4.20
C ARG A 351 32.13 27.90 2.89
N LEU A 352 31.60 27.06 2.00
CA LEU A 352 30.88 27.45 0.79
C LEU A 352 29.43 26.92 0.88
N THR A 353 28.46 27.84 0.90
CA THR A 353 27.05 27.46 0.84
C THR A 353 26.70 27.01 -0.57
N LEU A 354 26.14 25.81 -0.72
CA LEU A 354 25.76 25.28 -2.01
C LEU A 354 24.40 25.84 -2.46
N THR A 355 24.27 26.12 -3.75
CA THR A 355 23.02 26.60 -4.34
C THR A 355 22.09 25.43 -4.61
N ARG A 356 20.86 25.49 -4.11
CA ARG A 356 19.87 24.42 -4.27
C ARG A 356 19.23 24.49 -5.66
N LYS A 357 19.42 23.46 -6.48
CA LYS A 357 18.75 23.31 -7.79
C LYS A 357 17.45 22.50 -7.68
N SER A 358 17.42 21.50 -6.81
CA SER A 358 16.23 20.68 -6.53
C SER A 358 16.21 20.19 -5.09
N SER A 359 15.26 19.32 -4.71
CA SER A 359 15.23 18.75 -3.36
C SER A 359 16.42 17.84 -3.04
N THR A 360 17.15 17.35 -4.05
CA THR A 360 18.27 16.41 -3.90
C THR A 360 19.53 16.84 -4.64
N VAL A 361 19.49 17.94 -5.41
CA VAL A 361 20.61 18.40 -6.25
C VAL A 361 21.04 19.80 -5.84
N PHE A 362 22.34 19.96 -5.61
CA PHE A 362 22.99 21.19 -5.18
C PHE A 362 24.20 21.49 -6.06
N THR A 363 24.47 22.77 -6.31
CA THR A 363 25.59 23.21 -7.14
C THR A 363 26.53 24.13 -6.38
N GLY A 364 27.80 24.11 -6.75
CA GLY A 364 28.84 24.98 -6.20
C GLY A 364 30.01 25.08 -7.17
N GLU A 365 30.95 25.98 -6.89
CA GLU A 365 32.13 26.21 -7.72
C GLU A 365 33.38 26.15 -6.85
N ILE A 366 34.46 25.59 -7.39
CA ILE A 366 35.76 25.51 -6.72
C ILE A 366 36.91 25.63 -7.73
N THR A 367 38.05 26.15 -7.27
CA THR A 367 39.30 26.17 -8.05
C THR A 367 40.31 25.21 -7.43
N PHE A 368 40.96 24.38 -8.25
CA PHE A 368 41.96 23.41 -7.82
C PHE A 368 43.34 24.06 -7.66
N ASP A 369 43.58 24.79 -6.57
CA ASP A 369 44.89 25.45 -6.35
C ASP A 369 45.90 24.58 -5.59
N SER A 370 45.41 23.71 -4.72
CA SER A 370 46.20 22.74 -3.95
C SER A 370 45.36 21.49 -3.66
N THR A 371 45.98 20.47 -3.07
CA THR A 371 45.22 19.31 -2.60
C THR A 371 44.40 19.72 -1.38
N MET A 372 43.09 19.48 -1.43
CA MET A 372 42.13 19.90 -0.43
C MET A 372 41.34 18.72 0.14
N THR A 373 41.07 18.76 1.44
CA THR A 373 40.13 17.87 2.12
C THR A 373 38.80 18.59 2.24
N CYS A 374 37.72 17.89 1.88
CA CYS A 374 36.39 18.49 1.85
C CYS A 374 35.40 17.61 2.61
N HIS A 375 34.35 18.19 3.15
CA HIS A 375 33.18 17.45 3.59
C HIS A 375 31.93 18.27 3.32
N VAL A 376 30.79 17.58 3.22
CA VAL A 376 29.51 18.25 2.97
C VAL A 376 28.61 18.03 4.16
N ASP A 377 28.20 19.14 4.78
CA ASP A 377 27.20 19.13 5.83
C ASP A 377 25.82 19.26 5.21
N THR A 378 24.89 18.44 5.70
CA THR A 378 23.48 18.52 5.32
C THR A 378 22.64 18.98 6.51
N GLU A 379 21.80 19.98 6.28
CA GLU A 379 20.87 20.48 7.29
C GLU A 379 19.57 19.68 7.26
N ARG A 380 18.93 19.59 8.42
CA ARG A 380 17.62 18.94 8.59
C ARG A 380 16.74 19.88 9.40
N LYS A 381 15.45 19.93 9.08
CA LYS A 381 14.51 20.84 9.75
C LYS A 381 14.48 20.53 11.24
N GLY A 382 14.87 21.50 12.08
CA GLY A 382 14.85 21.36 13.54
C GLY A 382 15.99 20.53 14.14
N HIS A 383 17.03 20.18 13.36
CA HIS A 383 18.16 19.37 13.82
C HIS A 383 19.50 20.00 13.47
N PRO A 384 20.56 19.69 14.25
CA PRO A 384 21.91 20.13 13.90
C PRO A 384 22.34 19.54 12.54
N PRO A 385 23.20 20.27 11.80
CA PRO A 385 23.80 19.78 10.57
C PRO A 385 24.48 18.44 10.79
N THR A 386 24.41 17.56 9.79
CA THR A 386 25.13 16.29 9.81
C THR A 386 26.28 16.32 8.85
N THR A 387 27.48 16.07 9.38
CA THR A 387 28.71 15.98 8.61
C THR A 387 28.78 14.70 7.79
N GLY A 388 28.97 14.87 6.48
CA GLY A 388 29.16 13.79 5.53
C GLY A 388 30.55 13.14 5.60
N ALA A 389 30.82 12.23 4.67
CA ALA A 389 32.15 11.62 4.55
C ALA A 389 33.19 12.64 4.10
N THR A 390 34.42 12.51 4.61
CA THR A 390 35.56 13.29 4.15
C THR A 390 35.96 12.86 2.74
N LEU A 391 36.06 13.82 1.84
CA LEU A 391 36.48 13.70 0.46
C LEU A 391 37.88 14.32 0.30
N VAL A 392 38.66 13.79 -0.65
CA VAL A 392 39.97 14.35 -1.00
C VAL A 392 39.94 14.74 -2.46
N TRP A 393 40.22 16.01 -2.75
CA TRP A 393 40.32 16.56 -4.09
C TRP A 393 41.78 16.96 -4.37
N ARG A 394 42.35 16.43 -5.45
CA ARG A 394 43.78 16.58 -5.76
C ARG A 394 44.01 17.58 -6.87
N ALA A 395 44.82 18.60 -6.60
CA ALA A 395 45.39 19.46 -7.64
C ALA A 395 46.68 18.82 -8.14
N LEU A 396 46.70 18.42 -9.42
CA LEU A 396 47.87 17.85 -10.08
C LEU A 396 48.76 19.00 -10.55
N PRO A 397 50.06 19.03 -10.18
CA PRO A 397 50.97 20.04 -10.69
C PRO A 397 51.25 19.83 -12.18
N ASP A 398 51.43 20.93 -12.89
CA ASP A 398 51.94 20.94 -14.26
C ASP A 398 53.44 20.63 -14.29
N LYS A 399 53.93 20.04 -15.38
CA LYS A 399 55.35 19.77 -15.57
C LYS A 399 56.00 20.96 -16.26
N ALA A 400 57.18 21.37 -15.79
CA ALA A 400 57.94 22.38 -16.50
C ALA A 400 58.42 21.85 -17.86
N PRO A 401 58.50 22.71 -18.89
CA PRO A 401 59.03 22.33 -20.20
C PRO A 401 60.48 21.87 -20.07
N LYS A 402 60.85 20.89 -20.90
CA LYS A 402 62.21 20.37 -20.97
C LYS A 402 62.92 20.96 -22.18
N LEU A 403 64.13 21.45 -21.94
CA LEU A 403 65.01 22.05 -22.94
C LEU A 403 66.31 21.27 -22.98
N GLU A 404 66.69 20.84 -24.18
CA GLU A 404 67.95 20.17 -24.46
C GLU A 404 68.66 20.95 -25.58
N LEU A 405 69.93 21.29 -25.35
CA LEU A 405 70.79 21.95 -26.32
C LEU A 405 71.98 21.03 -26.57
N THR A 406 72.16 20.62 -27.82
CA THR A 406 73.27 19.76 -28.24
C THR A 406 74.09 20.44 -29.33
N GLY A 407 75.35 20.02 -29.54
CA GLY A 407 76.27 20.66 -30.48
C GLY A 407 77.17 21.75 -29.87
N LEU A 408 77.02 22.04 -28.57
CA LEU A 408 77.96 22.86 -27.80
C LEU A 408 78.38 22.11 -26.54
N GLU A 409 79.67 21.80 -26.43
CA GLU A 409 80.20 21.22 -25.21
C GLU A 409 80.53 22.33 -24.20
N ARG A 410 80.64 21.96 -22.92
CA ARG A 410 81.13 22.91 -21.92
C ARG A 410 82.58 23.28 -22.28
N GLN A 411 82.84 24.58 -22.39
CA GLN A 411 84.17 25.14 -22.70
C GLN A 411 84.68 24.78 -24.11
N THR A 412 83.80 24.72 -25.11
CA THR A 412 84.25 24.61 -26.51
C THR A 412 85.07 25.83 -26.93
N GLU A 413 86.33 25.59 -27.31
CA GLU A 413 87.16 26.55 -28.03
C GLU A 413 86.92 26.37 -29.54
N ALA A 414 86.61 27.46 -30.23
CA ALA A 414 86.37 27.45 -31.67
C ALA A 414 86.95 28.73 -32.29
N GLU A 415 87.47 28.60 -33.51
CA GLU A 415 87.96 29.76 -34.27
C GLU A 415 86.82 30.71 -34.62
N VAL A 416 87.14 32.00 -34.75
CA VAL A 416 86.17 33.09 -34.97
C VAL A 416 85.37 32.92 -36.27
N ASP A 417 85.94 32.23 -37.26
CA ASP A 417 85.32 31.97 -38.56
C ASP A 417 84.54 30.64 -38.63
N VAL A 418 84.53 29.84 -37.56
CA VAL A 418 83.82 28.56 -37.53
C VAL A 418 82.35 28.75 -37.20
N ALA A 419 81.52 28.00 -37.91
CA ALA A 419 80.09 27.92 -37.70
C ALA A 419 79.77 26.68 -36.85
N LEU A 420 79.19 26.88 -35.66
CA LEU A 420 78.84 25.81 -34.73
C LEU A 420 77.42 25.30 -35.01
N PRO A 421 77.24 24.02 -35.39
CA PRO A 421 75.91 23.43 -35.52
C PRO A 421 75.36 23.14 -34.11
N LEU A 422 74.25 23.77 -33.77
CA LEU A 422 73.48 23.52 -32.57
C LEU A 422 72.18 22.83 -32.91
N SER A 423 71.72 21.96 -32.04
CA SER A 423 70.38 21.39 -32.11
C SER A 423 69.63 21.70 -30.83
N VAL A 424 68.49 22.38 -30.98
CA VAL A 424 67.61 22.80 -29.89
C VAL A 424 66.40 21.87 -29.89
N LEU A 425 66.23 21.12 -28.81
CA LEU A 425 65.06 20.30 -28.57
C LEU A 425 64.30 20.85 -27.36
N ALA A 426 63.07 21.28 -27.58
CA ALA A 426 62.16 21.71 -26.53
C ALA A 426 60.94 20.80 -26.52
N THR A 427 60.52 20.34 -25.34
CA THR A 427 59.33 19.48 -25.19
C THR A 427 58.48 19.90 -23.98
N ASP A 428 57.17 19.78 -24.12
CA ASP A 428 56.17 20.10 -23.10
C ASP A 428 54.95 19.19 -23.22
N ASP A 429 54.18 19.01 -22.14
CA ASP A 429 52.98 18.17 -22.14
C ASP A 429 51.71 18.87 -22.67
N TYR A 430 51.60 20.19 -22.51
CA TYR A 430 50.46 20.98 -23.01
C TYR A 430 50.78 21.83 -24.23
N GLY A 431 52.03 22.28 -24.38
CA GLY A 431 52.52 22.94 -25.58
C GLY A 431 53.45 24.12 -25.29
N LEU A 432 54.30 24.41 -26.27
CA LEU A 432 55.27 25.49 -26.19
C LEU A 432 54.72 26.75 -26.85
N LYS A 433 54.66 27.86 -26.10
CA LYS A 433 54.27 29.16 -26.66
C LYS A 433 55.43 29.84 -27.39
N THR A 434 56.58 29.91 -26.72
CA THR A 434 57.78 30.59 -27.20
C THR A 434 59.00 29.78 -26.78
N VAL A 435 59.92 29.54 -27.70
CA VAL A 435 61.24 29.00 -27.42
C VAL A 435 62.27 30.02 -27.89
N GLY A 436 63.30 30.28 -27.11
CA GLY A 436 64.32 31.25 -27.47
C GLY A 436 65.70 30.78 -27.09
N LEU A 437 66.64 31.02 -27.99
CA LEU A 437 68.06 30.89 -27.74
C LEU A 437 68.60 32.27 -27.38
N PHE A 438 69.22 32.38 -26.21
CA PHE A 438 69.77 33.63 -25.69
C PHE A 438 71.26 33.45 -25.38
N ARG A 439 72.01 34.55 -25.45
CA ARG A 439 73.40 34.61 -25.00
C ARG A 439 73.58 35.67 -23.93
N ARG A 440 74.59 35.48 -23.09
CA ARG A 440 75.15 36.51 -22.23
C ARG A 440 76.66 36.36 -22.21
N ARG A 441 77.39 37.45 -21.97
CA ARG A 441 78.83 37.36 -21.74
C ARG A 441 79.05 36.84 -20.32
N ALA A 442 79.93 35.85 -20.17
CA ALA A 442 80.34 35.41 -18.84
C ALA A 442 81.46 36.32 -18.34
N THR A 443 81.18 37.20 -17.38
CA THR A 443 82.18 38.04 -16.71
C THR A 443 82.92 37.18 -15.67
N LEU A 444 84.22 36.93 -15.87
CA LEU A 444 85.05 36.09 -14.98
C LEU A 444 85.77 36.86 -13.86
N SER A 445 85.32 38.07 -13.51
CA SER A 445 85.94 38.92 -12.47
C SER A 445 85.10 38.96 -11.19
N ALA A 446 85.76 38.78 -10.04
CA ALA A 446 85.15 38.81 -8.70
C ALA A 446 84.72 40.23 -8.23
N ASP A 447 85.13 41.29 -8.93
CA ASP A 447 84.87 42.69 -8.53
C ASP A 447 83.85 43.43 -9.42
N ALA A 448 83.14 42.74 -10.31
CA ALA A 448 82.07 43.34 -11.10
C ALA A 448 80.74 43.32 -10.32
N LEU A 449 80.60 44.24 -9.36
CA LEU A 449 79.31 44.66 -8.82
C LEU A 449 78.61 45.55 -9.86
N GLU A 450 77.39 45.16 -10.22
CA GLU A 450 76.34 46.00 -10.80
C GLU A 450 76.63 46.63 -12.17
N GLY A 451 76.55 45.80 -13.21
CA GLY A 451 76.23 46.20 -14.58
C GLY A 451 75.57 45.03 -15.29
N GLU A 452 74.29 45.17 -15.64
CA GLU A 452 73.46 44.13 -16.28
C GLU A 452 74.05 43.66 -17.62
N ASP A 453 74.73 42.52 -17.63
CA ASP A 453 74.87 41.71 -18.85
C ASP A 453 73.55 40.95 -19.07
N GLU A 454 72.53 41.69 -19.52
CA GLU A 454 71.20 41.16 -19.84
C GLU A 454 71.29 40.08 -20.94
N TRP A 455 70.47 39.03 -20.83
CA TRP A 455 70.39 37.98 -21.85
C TRP A 455 69.96 38.58 -23.19
N LYS A 456 70.83 38.54 -24.19
CA LYS A 456 70.55 39.01 -25.55
C LYS A 456 69.96 37.86 -26.39
N PRO A 457 68.80 38.05 -27.04
CA PRO A 457 68.23 37.03 -27.90
C PRO A 457 69.13 36.79 -29.12
N LEU A 458 69.37 35.51 -29.44
CA LEU A 458 70.01 35.07 -30.67
C LEU A 458 68.97 34.68 -31.72
N GLN A 459 68.00 33.87 -31.31
CA GLN A 459 66.91 33.41 -32.16
C GLN A 459 65.70 33.06 -31.28
N THR A 460 64.51 33.29 -31.78
CA THR A 460 63.26 32.94 -31.10
C THR A 460 62.31 32.26 -32.09
N TRP A 461 61.56 31.29 -31.59
CA TRP A 461 60.57 30.52 -32.32
C TRP A 461 59.25 30.59 -31.58
N GLU A 462 58.16 30.68 -32.34
CA GLU A 462 56.79 30.64 -31.83
C GLU A 462 56.09 29.37 -32.31
N PRO A 463 56.33 28.22 -31.64
CA PRO A 463 55.76 26.92 -32.03
C PRO A 463 54.23 26.82 -32.00
N GLN A 464 53.49 27.90 -31.71
CA GLN A 464 52.02 27.95 -31.68
C GLN A 464 51.41 26.79 -30.85
N GLN A 465 51.95 26.53 -29.65
CA GLN A 465 51.52 25.45 -28.75
C GLN A 465 51.77 24.02 -29.25
N THR A 466 52.73 23.78 -30.14
CA THR A 466 53.20 22.40 -30.38
C THR A 466 53.89 21.83 -29.14
N ARG A 467 53.72 20.52 -28.93
CA ARG A 467 54.31 19.79 -27.78
C ARG A 467 55.82 19.58 -27.89
N SER A 468 56.37 19.72 -29.09
CA SER A 468 57.80 19.58 -29.34
C SER A 468 58.24 20.54 -30.43
N LEU A 469 59.39 21.15 -30.21
CA LEU A 469 60.13 21.92 -31.21
C LEU A 469 61.51 21.30 -31.34
N HIS A 470 61.92 21.00 -32.56
CA HIS A 470 63.28 20.59 -32.88
C HIS A 470 63.78 21.51 -34.00
N GLU A 471 64.82 22.28 -33.68
CA GLU A 471 65.41 23.27 -34.58
C GLU A 471 66.93 23.09 -34.62
N ASP A 472 67.47 22.92 -35.83
CA ASP A 472 68.91 22.90 -36.06
C ASP A 472 69.37 24.30 -36.46
N VAL A 473 70.27 24.89 -35.67
CA VAL A 473 70.73 26.26 -35.80
C VAL A 473 72.22 26.26 -36.02
N THR A 474 72.68 26.96 -37.06
CA THR A 474 74.11 27.21 -37.23
C THR A 474 74.46 28.58 -36.65
N LEU A 475 75.22 28.60 -35.55
CA LEU A 475 75.72 29.84 -34.96
C LEU A 475 77.10 30.18 -35.51
N SER A 476 77.23 31.40 -36.04
CA SER A 476 78.55 31.97 -36.36
C SER A 476 79.15 32.61 -35.10
N MET A 477 80.43 32.32 -34.82
CA MET A 477 81.16 32.87 -33.67
C MET A 477 81.25 34.41 -33.71
N LEU A 478 81.31 35.02 -34.91
CA LEU A 478 81.19 36.47 -35.11
C LEU A 478 79.90 37.06 -34.52
N ARG A 479 78.76 36.35 -34.64
CA ARG A 479 77.47 36.80 -34.07
C ARG A 479 77.42 36.68 -32.56
N LEU A 480 78.30 35.87 -31.95
CA LEU A 480 78.40 35.68 -30.50
C LEU A 480 79.25 36.76 -29.82
N GLY A 481 79.93 37.64 -30.56
CA GLY A 481 80.71 38.74 -30.00
C GLY A 481 81.82 38.25 -29.08
N ALA A 482 82.29 37.03 -29.31
CA ALA A 482 83.43 36.46 -28.61
C ALA A 482 84.68 37.28 -28.97
N ALA A 483 85.40 37.75 -27.95
CA ALA A 483 86.69 38.39 -28.15
C ALA A 483 87.74 37.28 -28.36
N GLU A 484 88.72 37.50 -29.24
CA GLU A 484 89.94 36.69 -29.28
C GLU A 484 90.57 36.65 -27.88
N GLY A 485 90.87 35.46 -27.38
CA GLY A 485 91.48 35.23 -26.06
C GLY A 485 91.14 33.88 -25.49
#